data_AF-I2AKQ8-F1
#
_entry.id   AF-I2AKQ8-F1
#
_cell.length_a   1.000
_cell.length_b   1.000
_cell.length_c   1.000
_cell.angle_alpha   90.00
_cell.angle_beta   90.00
_cell.angle_gamma   90.00
#
_symmetry.space_group_name_H-M   'P 1'
#
loop_
_entity.id
_entity.type
_entity.pdbx_description
1 polymer ?
#
loop_
_entity_poly.entity_id
_entity_poly.type
_entity_poly.pdbx_seq_one_letter_code
_entity_poly.pdbx_strand_id
1 'polypeptide(L)'
;MEGDAGTSRLNPIDTDDDSLSPEDKDEDSTAPDSVAEQADPQGDPQDPVESGEPGATAPRGASRVGRGWLAAIAVLLVLCAGAIGAGGYLAQRYHRDSLVIARNDATALKAAVECVTATQAPDTNAMTAAEQKIIECGTDTFRTQALLYTSMLVQAYQAANIHVQVSDVRAAVERNNPDGSINILVALRVKVASDQTENETGYRLRVKMAFAEGQYRISKLDQVTK
;
A
#
# COMPACT_ATOMS: atom_id res chain seq x y z
N MET A 1 -32.87 -10.91 18.09
CA MET A 1 -31.49 -11.40 17.96
C MET A 1 -30.66 -10.29 17.35
N GLU A 2 -30.43 -9.30 18.19
CA GLU A 2 -29.50 -8.23 18.01
C GLU A 2 -28.07 -8.80 18.02
N GLY A 3 -27.17 -8.12 17.33
CA GLY A 3 -25.77 -8.54 17.14
C GLY A 3 -24.94 -7.31 16.82
N ASP A 4 -24.79 -6.45 17.82
CA ASP A 4 -23.96 -5.25 17.79
C ASP A 4 -22.50 -5.59 17.46
N ALA A 5 -21.88 -4.80 16.59
CA ALA A 5 -20.47 -4.87 16.23
C ALA A 5 -19.82 -3.48 16.24
N GLY A 6 -19.93 -2.79 17.37
CA GLY A 6 -18.77 -2.29 18.11
C GLY A 6 -17.75 -1.47 17.31
N THR A 7 -17.83 -0.15 17.42
CA THR A 7 -16.86 0.79 16.84
C THR A 7 -15.53 0.79 17.61
N SER A 8 -14.50 0.13 17.07
CA SER A 8 -13.15 0.24 17.62
C SER A 8 -12.50 1.56 17.16
N ARG A 9 -12.43 2.54 18.07
CA ARG A 9 -11.67 3.78 17.88
C ARG A 9 -10.20 3.53 18.20
N LEU A 10 -9.34 3.69 17.20
CA LEU A 10 -7.90 3.84 17.42
C LEU A 10 -7.64 5.28 17.86
N ASN A 11 -7.08 5.45 19.07
CA ASN A 11 -6.49 6.72 19.51
C ASN A 11 -5.05 6.83 18.99
N PRO A 12 -4.46 8.03 18.93
CA PRO A 12 -3.17 8.26 18.30
C PRO A 12 -1.99 7.74 19.13
N ILE A 13 -0.87 7.57 18.43
CA ILE A 13 0.48 7.39 18.97
C ILE A 13 1.00 8.73 19.49
N ASP A 14 1.18 8.84 20.81
CA ASP A 14 2.11 9.81 21.39
C ASP A 14 3.52 9.20 21.40
N THR A 15 4.51 10.05 21.12
CA THR A 15 5.94 9.71 21.08
C THR A 15 6.64 10.39 22.26
N ASP A 16 7.89 10.01 22.51
CA ASP A 16 8.77 10.52 23.58
C ASP A 16 8.40 9.96 24.98
N ASP A 17 9.34 9.63 25.88
CA ASP A 17 10.76 9.98 25.90
C ASP A 17 11.65 8.93 26.61
N ASP A 18 12.92 8.96 26.22
CA ASP A 18 14.19 8.57 26.87
C ASP A 18 14.44 7.31 27.76
N SER A 19 15.74 6.98 27.79
CA SER A 19 16.51 6.30 28.86
C SER A 19 16.69 4.77 28.89
N LEU A 20 17.82 4.37 28.28
CA LEU A 20 18.97 3.69 28.94
C LEU A 20 18.83 2.28 29.56
N SER A 21 19.53 1.36 28.87
CA SER A 21 20.28 0.20 29.40
C SER A 21 19.53 -1.06 29.89
N PRO A 22 20.07 -2.26 29.60
CA PRO A 22 19.60 -3.51 30.18
C PRO A 22 20.27 -3.76 31.53
N GLU A 23 19.48 -4.18 32.53
CA GLU A 23 19.99 -4.85 33.72
C GLU A 23 19.22 -6.14 33.98
N ASP A 24 19.97 -7.17 34.31
CA ASP A 24 19.53 -8.56 34.47
C ASP A 24 18.65 -8.77 35.71
N LYS A 25 17.88 -9.86 35.70
CA LYS A 25 17.79 -10.68 36.91
C LYS A 25 17.52 -12.16 36.62
N ASP A 26 18.39 -12.95 37.23
CA ASP A 26 18.59 -14.39 37.09
C ASP A 26 17.51 -15.30 37.75
N GLU A 27 17.88 -16.58 37.84
CA GLU A 27 17.23 -17.74 38.51
C GLU A 27 16.15 -18.43 37.64
N ASP A 28 16.23 -19.73 37.31
CA ASP A 28 17.07 -20.87 37.73
C ASP A 28 17.13 -21.90 36.56
N SER A 29 18.15 -22.74 36.28
CA SER A 29 19.32 -23.20 37.06
C SER A 29 20.54 -23.62 36.21
N THR A 30 21.57 -24.12 36.90
CA THR A 30 22.82 -24.82 36.47
C THR A 30 22.62 -25.95 35.43
N ALA A 31 23.38 -26.07 34.33
CA ALA A 31 24.84 -26.09 34.09
C ALA A 31 25.50 -27.50 34.19
N PRO A 32 26.08 -28.03 33.10
CA PRO A 32 27.07 -29.09 33.11
C PRO A 32 28.48 -28.54 32.88
N ASP A 33 29.46 -28.87 33.73
CA ASP A 33 30.84 -29.13 33.27
C ASP A 33 31.77 -29.65 34.37
N SER A 34 32.66 -30.58 34.01
CA SER A 34 34.02 -30.71 34.57
C SER A 34 34.82 -31.78 33.81
N VAL A 35 35.46 -31.32 32.73
CA VAL A 35 36.89 -31.49 32.38
C VAL A 35 37.55 -32.87 32.55
N ALA A 36 38.16 -33.27 31.43
CA ALA A 36 39.05 -34.41 31.18
C ALA A 36 40.20 -34.67 32.17
N GLU A 37 40.70 -35.90 32.12
CA GLU A 37 42.10 -36.26 32.41
C GLU A 37 42.54 -37.35 31.41
N GLN A 38 43.74 -37.25 30.83
CA GLN A 38 44.34 -38.29 29.97
C GLN A 38 45.22 -39.24 30.78
N ALA A 39 45.14 -40.55 30.52
CA ALA A 39 46.25 -41.47 30.74
C ALA A 39 46.09 -42.76 29.91
N ASP A 40 46.99 -42.96 28.95
CA ASP A 40 47.36 -44.29 28.45
C ASP A 40 48.47 -44.83 29.38
N PRO A 41 48.54 -46.14 29.68
CA PRO A 41 49.45 -46.96 28.88
C PRO A 41 49.04 -48.44 28.67
N GLN A 42 49.05 -48.85 27.41
CA GLN A 42 49.84 -49.97 26.87
C GLN A 42 49.90 -51.30 27.65
N GLY A 43 49.20 -52.32 27.13
CA GLY A 43 49.34 -53.73 27.55
C GLY A 43 48.78 -54.71 26.49
N ASP A 44 49.67 -55.45 25.85
CA ASP A 44 49.44 -56.45 24.78
C ASP A 44 50.02 -57.82 25.27
N PRO A 45 49.71 -59.01 24.73
CA PRO A 45 48.56 -59.49 23.95
C PRO A 45 47.77 -60.61 24.67
N GLN A 46 46.57 -60.97 24.16
CA GLN A 46 46.00 -62.32 24.32
C GLN A 46 44.85 -62.64 23.35
N ASP A 47 45.21 -63.14 22.16
CA ASP A 47 44.46 -64.23 21.52
C ASP A 47 44.62 -65.52 22.36
N PRO A 48 43.72 -66.53 22.32
CA PRO A 48 43.05 -66.98 21.10
C PRO A 48 41.54 -67.32 21.21
N VAL A 49 40.81 -67.28 20.10
CA VAL A 49 40.37 -68.51 19.38
C VAL A 49 39.81 -68.19 17.98
N GLU A 50 40.55 -68.60 16.97
CA GLU A 50 40.05 -68.77 15.59
C GLU A 50 39.17 -70.02 15.49
N SER A 51 37.95 -69.88 14.93
CA SER A 51 37.29 -70.85 14.02
C SER A 51 35.85 -70.43 13.72
N GLY A 52 35.48 -70.22 12.44
CA GLY A 52 34.05 -70.20 12.07
C GLY A 52 33.51 -69.29 10.97
N GLU A 53 34.29 -68.95 9.92
CA GLU A 53 33.77 -68.58 8.57
C GLU A 53 32.84 -67.34 8.41
N PRO A 54 32.63 -66.83 7.17
CA PRO A 54 32.09 -65.47 6.98
C PRO A 54 30.58 -65.40 7.16
N GLY A 55 30.16 -65.00 8.36
CA GLY A 55 28.78 -64.72 8.74
C GLY A 55 28.15 -63.56 7.95
N ALA A 56 27.70 -63.86 6.73
CA ALA A 56 26.73 -63.15 5.90
C ALA A 56 26.70 -61.61 6.01
N THR A 57 27.14 -60.93 4.94
CA THR A 57 26.73 -59.55 4.65
C THR A 57 25.20 -59.45 4.80
N ALA A 58 24.74 -58.82 5.87
CA ALA A 58 23.31 -58.71 6.15
C ALA A 58 22.62 -58.15 4.91
N PRO A 59 21.67 -58.88 4.28
CA PRO A 59 21.06 -58.42 3.06
C PRO A 59 20.28 -57.15 3.40
N ARG A 60 20.80 -56.00 2.98
CA ARG A 60 20.13 -54.70 3.11
C ARG A 60 18.74 -54.88 2.51
N GLY A 61 17.73 -54.93 3.39
CA GLY A 61 16.40 -55.41 3.04
C GLY A 61 15.92 -54.69 1.79
N ALA A 62 15.55 -55.45 0.75
CA ALA A 62 15.19 -54.89 -0.54
C ALA A 62 14.14 -53.79 -0.33
N SER A 63 14.52 -52.54 -0.59
CA SER A 63 13.65 -51.41 -0.38
C SER A 63 12.39 -51.64 -1.20
N ARG A 64 11.23 -51.76 -0.54
CA ARG A 64 9.92 -52.01 -1.18
C ARG A 64 9.38 -50.78 -1.92
N VAL A 65 10.31 -49.98 -2.42
CA VAL A 65 10.21 -48.68 -3.06
C VAL A 65 10.87 -48.86 -4.42
N GLY A 66 10.10 -49.36 -5.38
CA GLY A 66 10.60 -49.57 -6.74
C GLY A 66 11.11 -48.25 -7.34
N ARG A 67 12.11 -48.31 -8.23
CA ARG A 67 12.73 -47.12 -8.86
C ARG A 67 11.71 -46.19 -9.52
N GLY A 68 10.57 -46.72 -9.99
CA GLY A 68 9.44 -45.93 -10.50
C GLY A 68 8.73 -45.06 -9.45
N TRP A 69 8.65 -45.49 -8.18
CA TRP A 69 8.05 -44.68 -7.12
C TRP A 69 8.96 -43.51 -6.73
N LEU A 70 10.28 -43.75 -6.67
CA LEU A 70 11.27 -42.66 -6.50
C LEU A 70 11.24 -41.67 -7.67
N ALA A 71 11.11 -42.15 -8.90
CA ALA A 71 10.97 -41.29 -10.07
C ALA A 71 9.68 -40.43 -10.00
N ALA A 72 8.55 -41.03 -9.58
CA ALA A 72 7.30 -40.29 -9.39
C ALA A 72 7.41 -39.20 -8.31
N ILE A 73 8.05 -39.51 -7.17
CA ILE A 73 8.31 -38.53 -6.10
C ILE A 73 9.24 -37.42 -6.61
N ALA A 74 10.30 -37.75 -7.36
CA ALA A 74 11.20 -36.75 -7.93
C ALA A 74 10.49 -35.80 -8.90
N VAL A 75 9.64 -36.33 -9.79
CA VAL A 75 8.82 -35.50 -10.71
C VAL A 75 7.85 -34.62 -9.92
N LEU A 76 7.18 -35.16 -8.89
CA LEU A 76 6.29 -34.38 -8.04
C LEU A 76 7.02 -33.22 -7.32
N LEU A 77 8.20 -33.48 -6.74
CA LEU A 77 9.01 -32.46 -6.07
C LEU A 77 9.48 -31.37 -7.05
N VAL A 78 9.86 -31.74 -8.29
CA VAL A 78 10.22 -30.76 -9.33
C VAL A 78 9.02 -29.90 -9.73
N LEU A 79 7.82 -30.49 -9.86
CA LEU A 79 6.59 -29.74 -10.12
C LEU A 79 6.23 -28.80 -8.96
N CYS A 80 6.36 -29.24 -7.71
CA CYS A 80 6.15 -28.40 -6.53
C CYS A 80 7.16 -27.24 -6.47
N ALA A 81 8.45 -27.51 -6.69
CA ALA A 81 9.48 -26.47 -6.72
C ALA A 81 9.24 -25.44 -7.84
N GLY A 82 8.85 -25.91 -9.03
CA GLY A 82 8.47 -25.05 -10.15
C GLY A 82 7.25 -24.18 -9.85
N ALA A 83 6.22 -24.76 -9.21
CA ALA A 83 5.01 -24.03 -8.81
C ALA A 83 5.30 -22.96 -7.75
N ILE A 84 6.16 -23.24 -6.76
CA ILE A 84 6.58 -22.27 -5.74
C ILE A 84 7.40 -21.14 -6.38
N GLY A 85 8.36 -21.45 -7.26
CA GLY A 85 9.15 -20.45 -7.97
C GLY A 85 8.30 -19.54 -8.86
N ALA A 86 7.39 -20.11 -9.64
CA ALA A 86 6.44 -19.37 -10.47
C ALA A 86 5.49 -18.51 -9.63
N GLY A 87 4.97 -19.07 -8.53
CA GLY A 87 4.10 -18.36 -7.59
C GLY A 87 4.80 -17.17 -6.93
N GLY A 88 6.04 -17.34 -6.46
CA GLY A 88 6.85 -16.26 -5.89
C GLY A 88 7.18 -15.16 -6.90
N TYR A 89 7.53 -15.51 -8.14
CA TYR A 89 7.77 -14.54 -9.21
C TYR A 89 6.50 -13.75 -9.56
N LEU A 90 5.37 -14.42 -9.71
CA LEU A 90 4.07 -13.77 -9.97
C LEU A 90 3.66 -12.87 -8.80
N ALA A 91 3.76 -13.34 -7.56
CA ALA A 91 3.47 -12.55 -6.37
C ALA A 91 4.32 -11.27 -6.30
N GLN A 92 5.63 -11.38 -6.55
CA GLN A 92 6.53 -10.22 -6.55
C GLN A 92 6.24 -9.25 -7.71
N ARG A 93 5.81 -9.76 -8.87
CA ARG A 93 5.37 -8.93 -9.99
C ARG A 93 4.08 -8.19 -9.66
N TYR A 94 3.04 -8.89 -9.23
CA TYR A 94 1.77 -8.28 -8.83
C TYR A 94 1.95 -7.28 -7.68
N HIS A 95 2.86 -7.53 -6.74
CA HIS A 95 3.18 -6.58 -5.68
C HIS A 95 3.81 -5.29 -6.22
N ARG A 96 4.78 -5.39 -7.14
CA ARG A 96 5.38 -4.22 -7.82
C ARG A 96 4.34 -3.45 -8.63
N ASP A 97 3.53 -4.15 -9.41
CA ASP A 97 2.48 -3.54 -10.24
C ASP A 97 1.43 -2.81 -9.34
N SER A 98 1.05 -3.42 -8.22
CA SER A 98 0.17 -2.80 -7.21
C SER A 98 0.78 -1.56 -6.56
N LEU A 99 2.08 -1.58 -6.24
CA LEU A 99 2.79 -0.41 -5.69
C LEU A 99 2.89 0.74 -6.69
N VAL A 100 3.05 0.45 -7.98
CA VAL A 100 3.03 1.47 -9.05
C VAL A 100 1.65 2.10 -9.15
N ILE A 101 0.59 1.28 -9.16
CA ILE A 101 -0.80 1.77 -9.16
C ILE A 101 -1.06 2.66 -7.93
N ALA A 102 -0.74 2.20 -6.72
CA ALA A 102 -0.98 2.97 -5.50
C ALA A 102 -0.24 4.33 -5.46
N ARG A 103 0.98 4.42 -6.02
CA ARG A 103 1.72 5.70 -6.15
C ARG A 103 1.10 6.63 -7.18
N ASN A 104 0.67 6.09 -8.32
CA ASN A 104 -0.02 6.84 -9.36
C ASN A 104 -1.34 7.40 -8.83
N ASP A 105 -2.11 6.58 -8.12
CA ASP A 105 -3.37 6.93 -7.48
C ASP A 105 -3.20 8.04 -6.43
N ALA A 106 -2.21 7.90 -5.54
CA ALA A 106 -1.88 8.94 -4.56
C ALA A 106 -1.46 10.26 -5.21
N THR A 107 -0.70 10.20 -6.32
CA THR A 107 -0.24 11.39 -7.06
C THR A 107 -1.41 12.07 -7.78
N ALA A 108 -2.26 11.29 -8.46
CA ALA A 108 -3.44 11.78 -9.16
C ALA A 108 -4.50 12.34 -8.18
N LEU A 109 -4.68 11.70 -7.02
CA LEU A 109 -5.58 12.17 -5.96
C LEU A 109 -5.09 13.48 -5.35
N LYS A 110 -3.78 13.59 -5.04
CA LYS A 110 -3.20 14.85 -4.57
C LYS A 110 -3.38 15.97 -5.61
N ALA A 111 -3.06 15.71 -6.88
CA ALA A 111 -3.24 16.68 -7.96
C ALA A 111 -4.71 17.09 -8.13
N ALA A 112 -5.66 16.14 -8.08
CA ALA A 112 -7.08 16.42 -8.17
C ALA A 112 -7.57 17.31 -7.00
N VAL A 113 -7.14 17.03 -5.76
CA VAL A 113 -7.48 17.86 -4.60
C VAL A 113 -6.88 19.26 -4.75
N GLU A 114 -5.59 19.37 -5.05
CA GLU A 114 -4.92 20.66 -5.23
C GLU A 114 -5.61 21.51 -6.31
N CYS A 115 -5.91 20.91 -7.46
CA CYS A 115 -6.59 21.59 -8.56
C CYS A 115 -8.03 21.99 -8.22
N VAL A 116 -8.82 21.12 -7.58
CA VAL A 116 -10.19 21.48 -7.15
C VAL A 116 -10.16 22.55 -6.05
N THR A 117 -9.21 22.52 -5.11
CA THR A 117 -9.06 23.60 -4.12
C THR A 117 -8.64 24.91 -4.77
N ALA A 118 -7.74 24.89 -5.75
CA ALA A 118 -7.32 26.09 -6.48
C ALA A 118 -8.44 26.71 -7.34
N THR A 119 -9.46 25.93 -7.74
CA THR A 119 -10.64 26.49 -8.43
C THR A 119 -11.58 27.27 -7.50
N GLN A 120 -11.44 27.13 -6.17
CA GLN A 120 -12.21 27.90 -5.20
C GLN A 120 -11.45 29.18 -4.86
N ALA A 121 -11.72 30.24 -5.62
CA ALA A 121 -11.19 31.57 -5.33
C ALA A 121 -11.91 32.17 -4.10
N PRO A 122 -11.22 32.47 -2.99
CA PRO A 122 -11.83 33.03 -1.78
C PRO A 122 -12.20 34.52 -1.91
N ASP A 123 -11.57 35.21 -2.86
CA ASP A 123 -11.74 36.63 -3.16
C ASP A 123 -11.40 36.94 -4.63
N THR A 124 -11.69 38.16 -5.07
CA THR A 124 -11.53 38.63 -6.46
C THR A 124 -10.07 38.79 -6.91
N ASN A 125 -9.12 39.02 -6.00
CA ASN A 125 -7.69 39.11 -6.34
C ASN A 125 -7.10 37.70 -6.53
N ALA A 126 -7.57 36.73 -5.75
CA ALA A 126 -7.23 35.33 -5.91
C ALA A 126 -7.78 34.72 -7.22
N MET A 127 -8.80 35.32 -7.87
CA MET A 127 -9.36 34.80 -9.12
C MET A 127 -8.33 34.75 -10.26
N THR A 128 -7.48 35.75 -10.44
CA THR A 128 -6.46 35.72 -11.50
C THR A 128 -5.39 34.65 -11.26
N ALA A 129 -5.06 34.37 -10.00
CA ALA A 129 -4.19 33.24 -9.65
C ALA A 129 -4.89 31.88 -9.87
N ALA A 130 -6.18 31.80 -9.54
CA ALA A 130 -7.01 30.63 -9.81
C ALA A 130 -7.15 30.35 -11.31
N GLU A 131 -7.30 31.36 -12.16
CA GLU A 131 -7.33 31.22 -13.63
C GLU A 131 -6.05 30.59 -14.19
N GLN A 132 -4.88 31.08 -13.75
CA GLN A 132 -3.59 30.50 -14.14
C GLN A 132 -3.47 29.04 -13.66
N LYS A 133 -3.89 28.76 -12.42
CA LYS A 133 -3.82 27.41 -11.86
C LYS A 133 -4.84 26.44 -12.49
N ILE A 134 -6.01 26.92 -12.93
CA ILE A 134 -6.98 26.15 -13.74
C ILE A 134 -6.36 25.77 -15.10
N ILE A 135 -5.62 26.69 -15.73
CA ILE A 135 -4.91 26.44 -17.00
C ILE A 135 -3.83 25.36 -16.81
N GLU A 136 -3.06 25.40 -15.74
CA GLU A 136 -2.02 24.41 -15.40
C GLU A 136 -2.59 23.04 -15.02
N CYS A 137 -3.70 23.03 -14.28
CA CYS A 137 -4.42 21.83 -13.86
C CYS A 137 -5.19 21.13 -14.98
N GLY A 138 -5.54 21.83 -16.06
CA GLY A 138 -6.34 21.30 -17.16
C GLY A 138 -5.55 20.72 -18.32
N THR A 139 -6.12 19.71 -18.99
CA THR A 139 -5.85 19.46 -20.41
C THR A 139 -6.65 20.46 -21.27
N ASP A 140 -6.31 20.61 -22.55
CA ASP A 140 -6.91 21.64 -23.43
C ASP A 140 -8.45 21.61 -23.52
N THR A 141 -9.04 20.42 -23.44
CA THR A 141 -10.50 20.22 -23.41
C THR A 141 -11.13 20.82 -22.15
N PHE A 142 -10.58 20.53 -20.97
CA PHE A 142 -11.06 21.09 -19.71
C PHE A 142 -10.77 22.59 -19.63
N ARG A 143 -9.59 23.04 -20.07
CA ARG A 143 -9.19 24.45 -20.12
C ARG A 143 -10.21 25.31 -20.86
N THR A 144 -10.66 24.86 -22.04
CA THR A 144 -11.67 25.55 -22.86
C THR A 144 -13.02 25.62 -22.16
N GLN A 145 -13.46 24.52 -21.52
CA GLN A 145 -14.73 24.48 -20.80
C GLN A 145 -14.71 25.33 -19.52
N ALA A 146 -13.63 25.26 -18.73
CA ALA A 146 -13.48 25.95 -17.45
C ALA A 146 -13.47 27.48 -17.62
N LEU A 147 -12.73 28.01 -18.61
CA LEU A 147 -12.68 29.46 -18.86
C LEU A 147 -14.07 30.06 -19.15
N LEU A 148 -14.92 29.34 -19.87
CA LEU A 148 -16.30 29.77 -20.13
C LEU A 148 -17.12 29.85 -18.83
N TYR A 149 -17.05 28.84 -17.97
CA TYR A 149 -17.75 28.85 -16.68
C TYR A 149 -17.23 29.91 -15.69
N THR A 150 -15.90 30.09 -15.58
CA THR A 150 -15.31 31.09 -14.68
C THR A 150 -15.76 32.50 -15.04
N SER A 151 -15.84 32.83 -16.34
CA SER A 151 -16.24 34.17 -16.79
C SER A 151 -17.63 34.62 -16.30
N MET A 152 -18.60 33.70 -16.18
CA MET A 152 -19.91 33.99 -15.60
C MET A 152 -19.87 34.13 -14.07
N LEU A 153 -19.00 33.37 -13.39
CA LEU A 153 -18.89 33.39 -11.94
C LEU A 153 -18.25 34.69 -11.42
N VAL A 154 -17.23 35.23 -12.09
CA VAL A 154 -16.55 36.50 -11.69
C VAL A 154 -17.57 37.64 -11.51
N GLN A 155 -18.50 37.80 -12.45
CA GLN A 155 -19.51 38.86 -12.40
C GLN A 155 -20.48 38.71 -11.21
N ALA A 156 -20.88 37.48 -10.89
CA ALA A 156 -21.77 37.20 -9.76
C ALA A 156 -21.07 37.45 -8.41
N TYR A 157 -19.80 37.08 -8.27
CA TYR A 157 -19.03 37.29 -7.04
C TYR A 157 -18.75 38.78 -6.78
N GLN A 158 -18.38 39.55 -7.82
CA GLN A 158 -18.17 41.00 -7.70
C GLN A 158 -19.45 41.76 -7.30
N ALA A 159 -20.61 41.33 -7.78
CA ALA A 159 -21.89 41.99 -7.47
C ALA A 159 -22.39 41.71 -6.04
N ALA A 160 -21.95 40.62 -5.40
CA ALA A 160 -22.46 40.16 -4.11
C ALA A 160 -21.44 40.21 -2.95
N ASN A 161 -20.17 40.59 -3.23
CA ASN A 161 -19.07 40.68 -2.26
C ASN A 161 -18.94 39.43 -1.35
N ILE A 162 -19.04 38.25 -1.97
CA ILE A 162 -19.08 36.97 -1.26
C ILE A 162 -17.65 36.48 -0.99
N HIS A 163 -17.37 36.15 0.27
CA HIS A 163 -16.16 35.43 0.65
C HIS A 163 -16.43 33.93 0.74
N VAL A 164 -15.62 33.15 0.04
CA VAL A 164 -15.70 31.69 0.02
C VAL A 164 -14.55 31.10 0.82
N GLN A 165 -14.88 30.25 1.79
CA GLN A 165 -13.90 29.45 2.53
C GLN A 165 -14.18 27.97 2.30
N VAL A 166 -13.14 27.21 1.98
CA VAL A 166 -13.23 25.75 1.83
C VAL A 166 -13.15 25.12 3.22
N SER A 167 -14.24 24.51 3.71
CA SER A 167 -14.30 24.01 5.09
C SER A 167 -13.88 22.54 5.24
N ASP A 168 -14.09 21.70 4.23
CA ASP A 168 -13.57 20.32 4.16
C ASP A 168 -13.45 19.88 2.70
N VAL A 169 -12.39 19.13 2.36
CA VAL A 169 -12.23 18.49 1.05
C VAL A 169 -11.74 17.07 1.24
N ARG A 170 -12.50 16.12 0.69
CA ARG A 170 -12.17 14.69 0.69
C ARG A 170 -12.20 14.16 -0.72
N ALA A 171 -11.18 13.41 -1.11
CA ALA A 171 -11.13 12.73 -2.39
C ALA A 171 -10.92 11.23 -2.20
N ALA A 172 -11.46 10.45 -3.12
CA ALA A 172 -11.22 9.01 -3.22
C ALA A 172 -11.15 8.61 -4.70
N VAL A 173 -10.28 7.67 -5.03
CA VAL A 173 -10.26 7.06 -6.37
C VAL A 173 -11.51 6.17 -6.51
N GLU A 174 -12.32 6.42 -7.53
CA GLU A 174 -13.44 5.55 -7.89
C GLU A 174 -12.99 4.38 -8.76
N ARG A 175 -12.13 4.65 -9.76
CA ARG A 175 -11.74 3.66 -10.76
C ARG A 175 -10.51 4.08 -11.56
N ASN A 176 -9.62 3.12 -11.79
CA ASN A 176 -8.56 3.23 -12.80
C ASN A 176 -9.06 2.66 -14.13
N ASN A 177 -8.91 3.43 -15.19
CA ASN A 177 -9.34 3.08 -16.53
C ASN A 177 -8.18 2.47 -17.34
N PRO A 178 -8.45 1.59 -18.32
CA PRO A 178 -7.41 0.95 -19.13
C PRO A 178 -6.71 1.91 -20.12
N ASP A 179 -7.23 3.12 -20.31
CA ASP A 179 -6.61 4.21 -21.07
C ASP A 179 -5.52 4.96 -20.25
N GLY A 180 -5.23 4.52 -19.02
CA GLY A 180 -4.28 5.17 -18.11
C GLY A 180 -4.84 6.36 -17.34
N SER A 181 -6.13 6.69 -17.52
CA SER A 181 -6.80 7.73 -16.75
C SER A 181 -7.41 7.19 -15.45
N ILE A 182 -7.61 8.08 -14.48
CA ILE A 182 -8.09 7.75 -13.14
C ILE A 182 -9.32 8.61 -12.83
N ASN A 183 -10.45 7.97 -12.50
CA ASN A 183 -11.66 8.63 -12.05
C ASN A 183 -11.59 8.83 -10.53
N ILE A 184 -11.74 10.07 -10.08
CA ILE A 184 -11.62 10.47 -8.67
C ILE A 184 -12.88 11.21 -8.27
N LEU A 185 -13.51 10.82 -7.17
CA LEU A 185 -14.65 11.53 -6.59
C LEU A 185 -14.15 12.46 -5.49
N VAL A 186 -14.35 13.76 -5.70
CA VAL A 186 -14.03 14.82 -4.73
C VAL A 186 -15.34 15.30 -4.11
N ALA A 187 -15.48 15.12 -2.80
CA ALA A 187 -16.52 15.73 -1.99
C ALA A 187 -15.92 16.97 -1.31
N LEU A 188 -16.52 18.13 -1.55
CA LEU A 188 -16.07 19.41 -1.01
C LEU A 188 -17.20 20.10 -0.26
N ARG A 189 -16.87 20.81 0.82
CA ARG A 189 -17.79 21.70 1.54
C ARG A 189 -17.29 23.13 1.38
N VAL A 190 -18.19 23.98 0.89
CA VAL A 190 -17.95 25.42 0.75
C VAL A 190 -18.73 26.12 1.84
N LYS A 191 -18.04 26.86 2.70
CA LYS A 191 -18.64 27.82 3.60
C LYS A 191 -18.68 29.16 2.88
N VAL A 192 -19.89 29.60 2.56
CA VAL A 192 -20.18 30.90 1.96
C VAL A 192 -20.43 31.87 3.10
N ALA A 193 -19.53 32.85 3.27
CA ALA A 193 -19.65 33.91 4.25
C ALA A 193 -20.08 35.21 3.55
N SER A 194 -21.22 35.73 3.97
CA SER A 194 -21.70 37.08 3.65
C SER A 194 -22.08 37.77 4.96
N ASP A 195 -22.07 39.11 4.98
CA ASP A 195 -22.18 39.94 6.20
C ASP A 195 -23.41 39.69 7.10
N GLN A 196 -24.39 38.89 6.65
CA GLN A 196 -25.60 38.55 7.40
C GLN A 196 -25.90 37.05 7.55
N THR A 197 -25.22 36.16 6.82
CA THR A 197 -25.50 34.70 6.86
C THR A 197 -24.27 33.87 6.50
N GLU A 198 -24.06 32.79 7.26
CA GLU A 198 -23.13 31.71 6.90
C GLU A 198 -23.93 30.52 6.37
N ASN A 199 -23.61 30.05 5.16
CA ASN A 199 -24.20 28.84 4.58
C ASN A 199 -23.12 27.84 4.18
N GLU A 200 -23.20 26.60 4.67
CA GLU A 200 -22.36 25.50 4.22
C GLU A 200 -23.08 24.66 3.17
N THR A 201 -22.53 24.60 1.96
CA THR A 201 -23.05 23.72 0.89
C THR A 201 -22.02 22.65 0.52
N GLY A 202 -22.45 21.39 0.54
CA GLY A 202 -21.65 20.24 0.14
C GLY A 202 -21.89 19.87 -1.33
N TYR A 203 -20.81 19.78 -2.11
CA TYR A 203 -20.85 19.36 -3.52
C TYR A 203 -20.02 18.08 -3.73
N ARG A 204 -20.37 17.31 -4.77
CA ARG A 204 -19.62 16.12 -5.21
C ARG A 204 -19.26 16.27 -6.68
N LEU A 205 -17.97 16.20 -6.99
CA LEU A 205 -17.40 16.34 -8.31
C LEU A 205 -16.68 15.04 -8.69
N ARG A 206 -17.02 14.48 -9.85
CA ARG A 206 -16.26 13.39 -10.46
C ARG A 206 -15.24 14.00 -11.41
N VAL A 207 -13.96 13.80 -11.11
CA VAL A 207 -12.82 14.33 -11.85
C VAL A 207 -12.15 13.18 -12.58
N LYS A 208 -12.02 13.27 -13.91
CA LYS A 208 -11.24 12.32 -14.72
C LYS A 208 -9.82 12.87 -14.89
N MET A 209 -8.87 12.33 -14.15
CA MET A 209 -7.45 12.66 -14.28
C MET A 209 -6.82 11.88 -15.43
N ALA A 210 -6.08 12.54 -16.30
CA ALA A 210 -5.28 11.92 -17.37
C ALA A 210 -3.81 12.34 -17.22
N PHE A 211 -2.88 11.44 -17.57
CA PHE A 211 -1.46 11.76 -17.55
C PHE A 211 -1.09 12.54 -18.82
N ALA A 212 -0.71 13.82 -18.66
CA ALA A 212 -0.41 14.74 -19.75
C ALA A 212 0.76 15.65 -19.36
N GLU A 213 1.68 15.91 -20.29
CA GLU A 213 2.87 16.77 -20.06
C GLU A 213 3.70 16.38 -18.81
N GLY A 214 3.76 15.07 -18.50
CA GLY A 214 4.52 14.54 -17.36
C GLY A 214 3.81 14.58 -16.01
N GLN A 215 2.58 15.09 -15.92
CA GLN A 215 1.80 15.16 -14.67
C GLN A 215 0.34 14.72 -14.85
N TYR A 216 -0.34 14.42 -13.74
CA TYR A 216 -1.78 14.15 -13.78
C TYR A 216 -2.58 15.45 -13.87
N ARG A 217 -3.36 15.62 -14.94
CA ARG A 217 -4.20 16.80 -15.20
C ARG A 217 -5.67 16.43 -15.37
N ILE A 218 -6.55 17.38 -15.10
CA ILE A 218 -8.00 17.25 -15.26
C ILE A 218 -8.34 17.20 -16.76
N SER A 219 -8.88 16.08 -17.21
CA SER A 219 -9.41 15.91 -18.57
C SER A 219 -10.91 16.20 -18.67
N LYS A 220 -11.65 15.94 -17.60
CA LYS A 220 -13.09 16.18 -17.46
C LYS A 220 -13.46 16.36 -15.99
N LEU A 221 -14.43 17.22 -15.72
CA LEU A 221 -15.01 17.43 -14.40
C LEU A 221 -16.54 17.42 -14.55
N ASP A 222 -17.20 16.45 -13.92
CA ASP A 222 -18.65 16.27 -13.93
C ASP A 222 -19.18 16.50 -12.51
N GLN A 223 -20.20 17.35 -12.34
CA GLN A 223 -20.89 17.45 -11.06
C GLN A 223 -21.84 16.25 -10.90
N VAL A 224 -21.72 15.53 -9.79
CA VAL A 224 -22.62 14.41 -9.47
C VAL A 224 -23.83 14.97 -8.72
N THR A 225 -24.89 15.30 -9.47
CA THR A 225 -26.20 15.65 -8.90
C THR A 225 -26.84 14.44 -8.24
N LYS A 226 -27.76 14.71 -7.30
CA LYS A 226 -28.51 13.70 -6.55
C LYS A 226 -29.82 13.35 -7.27
#